data_AF-A0A0D3BAS4-F1
#
_entry.id   AF-A0A0D3BAS4-F1
#
_cell.length_a   1.000
_cell.length_b   1.000
_cell.length_c   1.000
_cell.angle_alpha   90.00
_cell.angle_beta   90.00
_cell.angle_gamma   90.00
#
_symmetry.space_group_name_H-M   'P 1'
#
loop_
_entity.id
_entity.type
_entity.pdbx_description
1 polymer ?
#
loop_
_entity_poly.entity_id
_entity_poly.type
_entity_poly.pdbx_seq_one_letter_code
_entity_poly.pdbx_strand_id
1 'polypeptide(L)'
;MVNHLLRLPSVTPSLRCSLPPIGGSILQSLYSYSASSRCFFCCSRRRYRLNRVIADMESEKELMNEAKRSVNFRLCRVSGSMTEVMEIQAESPKYHVLFIPGNPGVVSFYNDFLESLHQFLDGNASITAVGQISHTSKDWESGKLFSLQEQIDHKVEFIRQELESVKVPIILVGHSIGSYISLEILRKCPEKVLYCIGLYPFLTLNQQSTKQSLIGKLAASSLLSATASFLVASLGLLSMSAARRLVSYSLGASWSDTAVQATCTHLRQYHTMRNVLYMAMTEFRELAAEPDWEFMRENQSKLAFLFGIDDHWGPLHLFEEISKKAPGTSLSIESEGHTHGFCCTVAGSVWVAQHVATLIKTRLNQKRL
;
A
#
# COMPACT_ATOMS: atom_id res chain seq x y z
N MET A 1 27.99 -1.50 -54.19
CA MET A 1 26.78 -1.39 -55.04
C MET A 1 26.03 -2.71 -54.91
N VAL A 2 25.10 -2.82 -53.97
CA VAL A 2 23.68 -2.41 -54.04
C VAL A 2 22.85 -3.45 -54.81
N ASN A 3 22.26 -4.40 -54.06
CA ASN A 3 20.80 -4.65 -53.94
C ASN A 3 20.50 -6.10 -53.54
N HIS A 4 20.34 -6.34 -52.23
CA HIS A 4 19.68 -7.53 -51.70
C HIS A 4 18.18 -7.27 -51.58
N LEU A 5 17.40 -7.92 -52.45
CA LEU A 5 15.96 -8.13 -52.29
C LEU A 5 15.73 -9.24 -51.27
N LEU A 6 15.40 -8.88 -50.03
CA LEU A 6 14.88 -9.82 -49.03
C LEU A 6 13.35 -9.82 -49.08
N ARG A 7 12.80 -11.00 -49.39
CA ARG A 7 11.38 -11.31 -49.34
C ARG A 7 10.90 -11.31 -47.89
N LEU A 8 9.87 -10.51 -47.59
CA LEU A 8 9.10 -10.56 -46.36
C LEU A 8 8.16 -11.79 -46.39
N PRO A 9 8.02 -12.57 -45.31
CA PRO A 9 6.90 -13.47 -45.14
C PRO A 9 5.65 -12.69 -44.66
N SER A 10 4.57 -12.87 -45.40
CA SER A 10 3.22 -12.40 -45.08
C SER A 10 2.71 -13.01 -43.77
N VAL A 11 2.61 -12.19 -42.72
CA VAL A 11 1.84 -12.53 -41.51
C VAL A 11 0.45 -11.97 -41.69
N THR A 12 -0.52 -12.86 -41.87
CA THR A 12 -1.95 -12.55 -41.81
C THR A 12 -2.33 -12.15 -40.38
N PRO A 13 -2.97 -10.98 -40.16
CA PRO A 13 -3.58 -10.71 -38.87
C PRO A 13 -4.94 -11.41 -38.85
N SER A 14 -5.03 -12.56 -38.17
CA SER A 14 -6.33 -13.09 -37.77
C SER A 14 -6.94 -12.12 -36.75
N LEU A 15 -7.87 -11.27 -37.19
CA LEU A 15 -8.80 -10.59 -36.31
C LEU A 15 -9.61 -11.64 -35.54
N ARG A 16 -9.18 -11.98 -34.33
CA ARG A 16 -10.11 -12.37 -33.27
C ARG A 16 -10.39 -11.13 -32.47
N CYS A 17 -11.55 -10.53 -32.72
CA CYS A 17 -12.23 -9.65 -31.78
C CYS A 17 -12.52 -10.46 -30.51
N SER A 18 -11.56 -10.50 -29.59
CA SER A 18 -11.84 -10.81 -28.19
C SER A 18 -12.36 -9.53 -27.55
N LEU A 19 -13.68 -9.46 -27.41
CA LEU A 19 -14.35 -8.51 -26.52
C LEU A 19 -13.65 -8.54 -25.15
N PRO A 20 -13.34 -7.38 -24.53
CA PRO A 20 -12.79 -7.37 -23.19
C PRO A 20 -13.82 -8.00 -22.24
N PRO A 21 -13.40 -8.81 -21.24
CA PRO A 21 -14.31 -9.31 -20.24
C PRO A 21 -14.89 -8.13 -19.47
N ILE A 22 -16.20 -7.89 -19.64
CA ILE A 22 -16.99 -7.00 -18.80
C ILE A 22 -17.10 -7.69 -17.44
N GLY A 23 -16.19 -7.37 -16.53
CA GLY A 23 -16.14 -8.01 -15.22
C GLY A 23 -14.86 -7.77 -14.42
N GLY A 24 -14.25 -6.59 -14.56
CA GLY A 24 -13.20 -6.18 -13.62
C GLY A 24 -13.87 -5.72 -12.33
N SER A 25 -13.71 -6.48 -11.24
CA SER A 25 -14.15 -6.02 -9.92
C SER A 25 -13.44 -4.70 -9.58
N ILE A 26 -14.15 -3.73 -8.97
CA ILE A 26 -13.57 -2.47 -8.50
C ILE A 26 -12.33 -2.74 -7.62
N LEU A 27 -12.38 -3.81 -6.83
CA LEU A 27 -11.25 -4.29 -6.03
C LEU A 27 -10.05 -4.69 -6.89
N GLN A 28 -10.29 -5.36 -8.02
CA GLN A 28 -9.24 -5.71 -8.96
C GLN A 28 -8.63 -4.47 -9.60
N SER A 29 -9.43 -3.44 -9.89
CA SER A 29 -8.93 -2.16 -10.40
C SER A 29 -8.12 -1.37 -9.37
N LEU A 30 -8.41 -1.53 -8.08
CA LEU A 30 -7.65 -0.94 -6.98
C LEU A 30 -6.32 -1.68 -6.72
N TYR A 31 -6.29 -3.01 -6.93
CA TYR A 31 -5.20 -3.87 -6.44
C TYR A 31 -4.45 -4.70 -7.51
N SER A 32 -4.75 -4.64 -8.82
CA SER A 32 -4.22 -5.63 -9.80
C SER A 32 -3.21 -5.18 -10.88
N TYR A 33 -2.36 -6.18 -11.14
CA TYR A 33 -1.16 -6.46 -11.94
C TYR A 33 -1.23 -6.30 -13.49
N SER A 34 -0.07 -6.13 -14.14
CA SER A 34 0.17 -6.32 -15.59
C SER A 34 0.83 -7.71 -15.83
N ALA A 35 0.30 -8.50 -16.77
CA ALA A 35 0.82 -9.85 -17.03
C ALA A 35 2.18 -9.81 -17.75
N SER A 36 3.22 -10.43 -17.20
CA SER A 36 4.49 -10.67 -17.90
C SER A 36 4.62 -12.14 -18.32
N SER A 37 4.97 -12.33 -19.60
CA SER A 37 5.07 -13.61 -20.30
C SER A 37 6.23 -14.47 -19.79
N ARG A 38 5.96 -15.74 -19.45
CA ARG A 38 6.99 -16.72 -19.08
C ARG A 38 7.79 -17.15 -20.31
N CYS A 39 9.10 -16.95 -20.28
CA CYS A 39 10.04 -17.61 -21.21
C CYS A 39 10.74 -18.75 -20.45
N PHE A 40 10.52 -19.99 -20.89
CA PHE A 40 11.18 -21.18 -20.36
C PHE A 40 12.56 -21.35 -21.00
N PHE A 41 13.64 -21.40 -20.21
CA PHE A 41 14.86 -22.11 -20.59
C PHE A 41 15.43 -22.91 -19.42
N CYS A 42 15.80 -24.15 -19.73
CA CYS A 42 16.22 -25.21 -18.83
C CYS A 42 17.72 -25.14 -18.53
N CYS A 43 18.17 -25.41 -17.30
CA CYS A 43 19.48 -26.03 -17.09
C CYS A 43 19.59 -26.75 -15.73
N SER A 44 19.68 -28.08 -15.79
CA SER A 44 19.78 -29.01 -14.68
C SER A 44 21.23 -29.14 -14.20
N ARG A 45 21.67 -28.33 -13.23
CA ARG A 45 22.87 -28.64 -12.41
C ARG A 45 22.97 -27.92 -11.05
N ARG A 46 21.90 -27.25 -10.58
CA ARG A 46 21.86 -26.53 -9.30
C ARG A 46 21.18 -27.28 -8.14
N ARG A 47 20.86 -28.57 -8.28
CA ARG A 47 19.93 -29.27 -7.36
C ARG A 47 20.50 -29.58 -5.96
N TYR A 48 21.81 -29.73 -5.81
CA TYR A 48 22.42 -30.06 -4.50
C TYR A 48 22.76 -28.84 -3.63
N ARG A 49 23.03 -27.67 -4.22
CA ARG A 49 23.28 -26.42 -3.48
C ARG A 49 21.99 -25.71 -3.06
N LEU A 50 20.89 -25.95 -3.80
CA LEU A 50 19.56 -25.41 -3.49
C LEU A 50 18.95 -26.07 -2.25
N ASN A 51 19.13 -27.39 -2.08
CA ASN A 51 18.52 -28.12 -0.95
C ASN A 51 19.10 -27.72 0.42
N ARG A 52 20.37 -27.31 0.49
CA ARG A 52 20.98 -26.83 1.74
C ARG A 52 20.52 -25.41 2.10
N VAL A 53 20.37 -24.54 1.09
CA VAL A 53 19.81 -23.19 1.25
C VAL A 53 18.32 -23.27 1.62
N ILE A 54 17.57 -24.20 1.04
CA ILE A 54 16.14 -24.41 1.39
C ILE A 54 16.01 -24.92 2.83
N ALA A 55 16.85 -25.86 3.27
CA ALA A 55 16.83 -26.35 4.65
C ALA A 55 17.26 -25.28 5.67
N ASP A 56 18.26 -24.47 5.35
CA ASP A 56 18.67 -23.34 6.20
C ASP A 56 17.55 -22.28 6.28
N MET A 57 16.88 -21.97 5.16
CA MET A 57 15.70 -21.07 5.10
C MET A 57 14.46 -21.63 5.80
N GLU A 58 14.27 -22.95 5.81
CA GLU A 58 13.19 -23.63 6.54
C GLU A 58 13.46 -23.61 8.05
N SER A 59 14.71 -23.81 8.48
CA SER A 59 15.08 -23.70 9.91
C SER A 59 15.02 -22.26 10.42
N GLU A 60 15.39 -21.27 9.60
CA GLU A 60 15.21 -19.85 9.91
C GLU A 60 13.72 -19.49 9.98
N LYS A 61 12.88 -20.01 9.07
CA LYS A 61 11.41 -19.85 9.13
C LYS A 61 10.78 -20.46 10.38
N GLU A 62 11.26 -21.62 10.83
CA GLU A 62 10.77 -22.25 12.06
C GLU A 62 11.17 -21.44 13.30
N LEU A 63 12.42 -20.94 13.37
CA LEU A 63 12.87 -20.02 14.42
C LEU A 63 12.17 -18.66 14.38
N MET A 64 11.84 -18.15 13.18
CA MET A 64 11.07 -16.90 12.99
C MET A 64 9.60 -17.05 13.42
N ASN A 65 9.04 -18.26 13.36
CA ASN A 65 7.66 -18.55 13.76
C ASN A 65 7.47 -18.56 15.29
N GLU A 66 8.47 -18.96 16.08
CA GLU A 66 8.38 -18.99 17.55
C GLU A 66 8.50 -17.61 18.22
N ALA A 67 8.96 -16.58 17.50
CA ALA A 67 9.19 -15.22 18.03
C ALA A 67 8.23 -14.14 17.47
N LYS A 68 7.18 -14.53 16.74
CA LYS A 68 6.26 -13.56 16.13
C LYS A 68 5.36 -12.94 17.20
N ARG A 69 5.66 -11.71 17.64
CA ARG A 69 4.72 -10.92 18.45
C ARG A 69 3.47 -10.66 17.60
N SER A 70 2.33 -11.17 18.04
CA SER A 70 1.05 -10.94 17.36
C SER A 70 0.69 -9.46 17.38
N VAL A 71 0.22 -8.93 16.25
CA VAL A 71 -0.33 -7.57 16.22
C VAL A 71 -1.60 -7.50 17.06
N ASN A 72 -1.64 -6.54 17.98
CA ASN A 72 -2.82 -6.25 18.77
C ASN A 72 -3.76 -5.34 18.00
N PHE A 73 -5.02 -5.74 17.87
CA PHE A 73 -6.06 -4.90 17.30
C PHE A 73 -6.80 -4.15 18.42
N ARG A 74 -7.01 -2.85 18.26
CA ARG A 74 -7.88 -2.07 19.14
C ARG A 74 -8.77 -1.10 18.36
N LEU A 75 -9.87 -0.73 19.01
CA LEU A 75 -10.70 0.39 18.60
C LEU A 75 -10.44 1.57 19.53
N CYS A 76 -10.33 2.77 18.98
CA CYS A 76 -10.21 4.00 19.77
C CYS A 76 -11.02 5.13 19.14
N ARG A 77 -11.34 6.14 19.95
CA ARG A 77 -11.97 7.37 19.44
C ARG A 77 -10.92 8.44 19.28
N VAL A 78 -10.86 9.04 18.09
CA VAL A 78 -9.95 10.15 17.77
C VAL A 78 -10.82 11.27 17.24
N SER A 79 -10.85 12.40 17.95
CA SER A 79 -11.78 13.50 17.63
C SER A 79 -13.22 13.05 17.39
N GLY A 80 -13.70 12.14 18.25
CA GLY A 80 -15.06 11.62 18.21
C GLY A 80 -15.29 10.49 17.21
N SER A 81 -14.43 10.29 16.21
CA SER A 81 -14.57 9.22 15.20
C SER A 81 -13.99 7.91 15.71
N MET A 82 -14.67 6.78 15.48
CA MET A 82 -14.18 5.45 15.82
C MET A 82 -13.14 4.97 14.80
N THR A 83 -11.99 4.53 15.31
CA THR A 83 -10.82 4.22 14.49
C THR A 83 -10.25 2.85 14.86
N GLU A 84 -10.04 2.03 13.83
CA GLU A 84 -9.34 0.74 13.95
C GLU A 84 -7.83 0.97 13.94
N VAL A 85 -7.14 0.40 14.93
CA VAL A 85 -5.71 0.55 15.12
C VAL A 85 -5.08 -0.82 15.33
N MET A 86 -3.92 -1.02 14.72
CA MET A 86 -3.10 -2.22 14.89
C MET A 86 -1.76 -1.84 15.49
N GLU A 87 -1.39 -2.48 16.61
CA GLU A 87 -0.24 -2.08 17.41
C GLU A 87 0.67 -3.26 17.75
N ILE A 88 1.97 -3.03 17.70
CA ILE A 88 2.99 -3.91 18.28
C ILE A 88 3.83 -3.06 19.23
N GLN A 89 3.82 -3.41 20.52
CA GLN A 89 4.58 -2.69 21.53
C GLN A 89 5.97 -3.33 21.72
N ALA A 90 7.01 -2.50 21.63
CA ALA A 90 8.35 -2.85 22.06
C ALA A 90 8.53 -2.52 23.56
N GLU A 91 9.39 -3.26 24.25
CA GLU A 91 9.66 -3.03 25.69
C GLU A 91 10.47 -1.75 25.92
N SER A 92 11.45 -1.49 25.06
CA SER A 92 12.31 -0.31 25.13
C SER A 92 12.50 0.28 23.72
N PRO A 93 11.44 0.89 23.14
CA PRO A 93 11.51 1.45 21.80
C PRO A 93 12.53 2.60 21.77
N LYS A 94 13.33 2.66 20.71
CA LYS A 94 14.20 3.80 20.39
C LYS A 94 13.51 4.83 19.50
N TYR A 95 12.46 4.40 18.81
CA TYR A 95 11.62 5.19 17.90
C TYR A 95 10.25 4.52 17.78
N HIS A 96 9.28 5.25 17.25
CA HIS A 96 7.93 4.75 17.02
C HIS A 96 7.62 4.80 15.53
N VAL A 97 7.19 3.68 14.94
CA VAL A 97 6.74 3.65 13.54
C VAL A 97 5.24 3.89 13.48
N LEU A 98 4.83 5.00 12.88
CA LEU A 98 3.43 5.28 12.60
C LEU A 98 3.14 4.95 11.13
N PHE A 99 2.36 3.89 10.92
CA PHE A 99 1.98 3.41 9.60
C PHE A 99 0.63 3.99 9.16
N ILE A 100 0.59 4.59 7.97
CA ILE A 100 -0.61 5.18 7.36
C ILE A 100 -0.99 4.36 6.12
N PRO A 101 -2.14 3.66 6.13
CA PRO A 101 -2.58 2.84 5.00
C PRO A 101 -3.04 3.68 3.82
N GLY A 102 -3.14 3.04 2.66
CA GLY A 102 -3.70 3.62 1.44
C GLY A 102 -5.23 3.75 1.44
N ASN A 103 -5.82 3.70 0.25
CA ASN A 103 -7.26 3.64 0.04
C ASN A 103 -7.60 2.42 -0.83
N PRO A 104 -8.30 1.39 -0.30
CA PRO A 104 -8.86 1.28 1.03
C PRO A 104 -7.88 1.34 2.20
N GLY A 105 -8.40 1.88 3.30
CA GLY A 105 -7.67 2.26 4.51
C GLY A 105 -7.77 1.28 5.67
N VAL A 106 -7.97 0.00 5.35
CA VAL A 106 -8.23 -1.08 6.32
C VAL A 106 -6.88 -1.60 6.83
N VAL A 107 -6.62 -1.50 8.14
CA VAL A 107 -5.33 -1.87 8.74
C VAL A 107 -5.01 -3.36 8.62
N SER A 108 -6.04 -4.22 8.60
CA SER A 108 -5.87 -5.68 8.54
C SER A 108 -5.24 -6.19 7.24
N PHE A 109 -5.22 -5.38 6.16
CA PHE A 109 -4.42 -5.70 4.97
C PHE A 109 -2.92 -5.72 5.25
N TYR A 110 -2.45 -5.03 6.28
CA TYR A 110 -1.03 -4.82 6.53
C TYR A 110 -0.50 -5.72 7.66
N ASN A 111 -1.28 -6.70 8.15
CA ASN A 111 -0.85 -7.55 9.27
C ASN A 111 0.51 -8.19 9.03
N ASP A 112 0.67 -8.88 7.90
CA ASP A 112 1.91 -9.58 7.56
C ASP A 112 3.09 -8.61 7.42
N PHE A 113 2.84 -7.39 6.93
CA PHE A 113 3.85 -6.34 6.79
C PHE A 113 4.28 -5.79 8.15
N LEU A 114 3.33 -5.49 9.04
CA LEU A 114 3.62 -4.92 10.37
C LEU A 114 4.39 -5.91 11.25
N GLU A 115 4.00 -7.20 11.24
CA GLU A 115 4.70 -8.25 11.99
C GLU A 115 6.13 -8.43 11.47
N SER A 116 6.29 -8.51 10.14
CA SER A 116 7.61 -8.65 9.51
C SER A 116 8.48 -7.42 9.79
N LEU A 117 7.90 -6.22 9.74
CA LEU A 117 8.63 -4.98 10.00
C LEU A 117 9.11 -4.94 11.45
N HIS A 118 8.26 -5.27 12.42
CA HIS A 118 8.67 -5.32 13.83
C HIS A 118 9.81 -6.30 14.06
N GLN A 119 9.74 -7.47 13.41
CA GLN A 119 10.81 -8.47 13.45
C GLN A 119 12.12 -7.93 12.87
N PHE A 120 12.10 -7.33 11.68
CA PHE A 120 13.30 -6.75 11.06
C PHE A 120 13.84 -5.51 11.76
N LEU A 121 13.07 -4.87 12.64
CA LEU A 121 13.52 -3.77 13.50
C LEU A 121 14.13 -4.26 14.83
N ASP A 122 14.21 -5.57 15.03
CA ASP A 122 14.84 -6.23 16.19
C ASP A 122 14.27 -5.71 17.53
N GLY A 123 12.95 -5.46 17.59
CA GLY A 123 12.27 -4.94 18.78
C GLY A 123 12.67 -3.52 19.20
N ASN A 124 13.39 -2.77 18.35
CA ASN A 124 13.80 -1.39 18.64
C ASN A 124 12.70 -0.35 18.42
N ALA A 125 11.51 -0.76 17.98
CA ALA A 125 10.41 0.14 17.68
C ALA A 125 9.06 -0.43 18.09
N SER A 126 8.24 0.40 18.71
CA SER A 126 6.80 0.16 18.71
C SER A 126 6.23 0.56 17.34
N ILE A 127 5.21 -0.14 16.87
CA ILE A 127 4.55 0.13 15.59
C ILE A 127 3.06 0.36 15.86
N THR A 128 2.51 1.42 15.29
CA THR A 128 1.07 1.70 15.29
C THR A 128 0.62 1.96 13.86
N ALA A 129 -0.34 1.17 13.37
CA ALA A 129 -1.03 1.41 12.10
C ALA A 129 -2.43 1.95 12.36
N VAL A 130 -2.78 3.06 11.71
CA VAL A 130 -4.05 3.77 11.98
C VAL A 130 -4.96 3.72 10.76
N GLY A 131 -6.10 3.05 10.86
CA GLY A 131 -7.08 2.91 9.77
C GLY A 131 -7.75 4.22 9.38
N GLN A 132 -8.16 4.35 8.12
CA GLN A 132 -8.94 5.52 7.69
C GLN A 132 -10.33 5.51 8.32
N ILE A 133 -10.88 6.68 8.65
CA ILE A 133 -12.21 6.81 9.25
C ILE A 133 -13.24 6.15 8.32
N SER A 134 -14.17 5.39 8.90
CA SER A 134 -15.22 4.64 8.21
C SER A 134 -14.74 3.57 7.22
N HIS A 135 -13.46 3.23 7.22
CA HIS A 135 -12.94 2.05 6.53
C HIS A 135 -12.90 0.84 7.49
N THR A 136 -14.01 0.61 8.18
CA THR A 136 -14.15 -0.32 9.30
C THR A 136 -15.13 -1.45 9.00
N SER A 137 -15.06 -2.55 9.75
CA SER A 137 -15.99 -3.67 9.55
C SER A 137 -17.45 -3.36 9.94
N LYS A 138 -17.65 -2.33 10.78
CA LYS A 138 -18.94 -1.83 11.23
C LYS A 138 -19.06 -0.33 10.96
N ASP A 139 -20.27 0.12 10.64
CA ASP A 139 -20.60 1.53 10.48
C ASP A 139 -20.74 2.21 11.85
N TRP A 140 -19.69 2.89 12.29
CA TRP A 140 -19.67 3.64 13.55
C TRP A 140 -20.13 5.08 13.38
N GLU A 141 -20.04 5.61 12.15
CA GLU A 141 -20.23 7.03 11.83
C GLU A 141 -21.55 7.29 11.11
N SER A 142 -22.48 6.34 11.19
CA SER A 142 -23.85 6.45 10.64
C SER A 142 -23.88 6.85 9.16
N GLY A 143 -22.97 6.27 8.36
CA GLY A 143 -22.86 6.53 6.93
C GLY A 143 -22.23 7.87 6.55
N LYS A 144 -21.65 8.61 7.51
CA LYS A 144 -20.90 9.83 7.23
C LYS A 144 -19.72 9.53 6.29
N LEU A 145 -19.48 10.48 5.38
CA LEU A 145 -18.40 10.43 4.41
C LEU A 145 -17.26 11.36 4.83
N PHE A 146 -16.02 10.90 4.67
CA PHE A 146 -14.82 11.62 5.11
C PHE A 146 -13.88 11.87 3.93
N SER A 147 -13.54 13.14 3.72
CA SER A 147 -12.62 13.60 2.68
C SER A 147 -11.17 13.27 3.03
N LEU A 148 -10.27 13.35 2.03
CA LEU A 148 -8.82 13.26 2.24
C LEU A 148 -8.33 14.24 3.32
N GLN A 149 -8.82 15.49 3.31
CA GLN A 149 -8.44 16.49 4.32
C GLN A 149 -8.88 16.09 5.73
N GLU A 150 -10.11 15.58 5.89
CA GLU A 150 -10.59 15.08 7.19
C GLU A 150 -9.77 13.85 7.66
N GLN A 151 -9.33 12.99 6.74
CA GLN A 151 -8.41 11.89 7.08
C GLN A 151 -7.06 12.40 7.56
N ILE A 152 -6.49 13.42 6.90
CA ILE A 152 -5.23 14.06 7.31
C ILE A 152 -5.36 14.66 8.70
N ASP A 153 -6.38 15.48 8.93
CA ASP A 153 -6.60 16.14 10.22
C ASP A 153 -6.81 15.11 11.33
N HIS A 154 -7.51 14.02 11.04
CA HIS A 154 -7.66 12.88 11.94
C HIS A 154 -6.32 12.20 12.29
N LYS A 155 -5.39 12.01 11.35
CA LYS A 155 -4.06 11.44 11.67
C LYS A 155 -3.19 12.38 12.49
N VAL A 156 -3.26 13.67 12.19
CA VAL A 156 -2.56 14.69 12.97
C VAL A 156 -3.08 14.70 14.39
N GLU A 157 -4.40 14.59 14.56
CA GLU A 157 -5.00 14.54 15.88
C GLU A 157 -4.74 13.22 16.61
N PHE A 158 -4.66 12.10 15.90
CA PHE A 158 -4.19 10.84 16.48
C PHE A 158 -2.81 11.00 17.14
N ILE A 159 -1.87 11.70 16.47
CA ILE A 159 -0.54 11.95 17.02
C ILE A 159 -0.61 12.82 18.29
N ARG A 160 -1.55 13.77 18.36
CA ARG A 160 -1.75 14.64 19.52
C ARG A 160 -2.47 13.96 20.67
N GLN A 161 -3.41 13.05 20.41
CA GLN A 161 -4.19 12.38 21.47
C GLN A 161 -3.49 11.11 21.96
N GLU A 162 -3.01 10.28 21.04
CA GLU A 162 -2.55 8.93 21.33
C GLU A 162 -1.02 8.81 21.40
N LEU A 163 -0.28 9.68 20.69
CA LEU A 163 1.18 9.65 20.63
C LEU A 163 1.84 10.88 21.28
N GLU A 164 1.12 11.64 22.11
CA GLU A 164 1.71 12.78 22.81
C GLU A 164 2.73 12.36 23.86
N SER A 165 2.44 11.31 24.61
CA SER A 165 3.31 10.76 25.65
C SER A 165 4.52 10.01 25.10
N VAL A 166 4.54 9.70 23.80
CA VAL A 166 5.66 9.03 23.14
C VAL A 166 6.85 9.99 23.05
N LYS A 167 7.86 9.75 23.89
CA LYS A 167 9.07 10.58 24.00
C LYS A 167 10.12 10.29 22.92
N VAL A 168 9.94 9.21 22.17
CA VAL A 168 10.86 8.79 21.11
C VAL A 168 10.44 9.36 19.76
N PRO A 169 11.37 9.60 18.83
CA PRO A 169 11.04 10.12 17.51
C PRO A 169 10.08 9.22 16.73
N ILE A 170 9.22 9.82 15.93
CA ILE A 170 8.29 9.13 15.04
C ILE A 170 8.91 8.94 13.65
N ILE A 171 8.78 7.74 13.11
CA ILE A 171 9.05 7.43 11.70
C ILE A 171 7.71 7.16 11.04
N LEU A 172 7.38 7.95 10.01
CA LEU A 172 6.17 7.77 9.22
C LEU A 172 6.44 6.76 8.10
N VAL A 173 5.51 5.84 7.91
CA VAL A 173 5.50 4.93 6.76
C VAL A 173 4.12 4.98 6.14
N GLY A 174 4.01 5.50 4.92
CA GLY A 174 2.74 5.65 4.21
C GLY A 174 2.68 4.74 3.00
N HIS A 175 1.55 4.08 2.74
CA HIS A 175 1.32 3.34 1.50
C HIS A 175 0.34 4.09 0.59
N SER A 176 0.65 4.20 -0.71
CA SER A 176 -0.25 4.83 -1.70
C SER A 176 -0.60 6.26 -1.28
N ILE A 177 -1.88 6.63 -1.20
CA ILE A 177 -2.32 7.93 -0.67
C ILE A 177 -1.87 8.17 0.79
N GLY A 178 -1.63 7.11 1.56
CA GLY A 178 -1.02 7.20 2.89
C GLY A 178 0.37 7.85 2.87
N SER A 179 1.07 7.82 1.72
CA SER A 179 2.31 8.57 1.51
C SER A 179 2.05 10.08 1.52
N TYR A 180 1.04 10.55 0.79
CA TYR A 180 0.65 11.97 0.79
C TYR A 180 0.20 12.42 2.19
N ILE A 181 -0.64 11.61 2.86
CA ILE A 181 -1.05 11.89 4.25
C ILE A 181 0.17 11.99 5.18
N SER A 182 1.18 11.13 4.98
CA SER A 182 2.42 11.18 5.76
C SER A 182 3.25 12.44 5.50
N LEU A 183 3.25 12.97 4.27
CA LEU A 183 3.88 14.27 3.97
C LEU A 183 3.15 15.42 4.68
N GLU A 184 1.82 15.39 4.71
CA GLU A 184 1.03 16.40 5.42
C GLU A 184 1.17 16.32 6.95
N ILE A 185 1.34 15.11 7.50
CA ILE A 185 1.72 14.93 8.90
C ILE A 185 3.11 15.54 9.16
N LEU A 186 4.10 15.26 8.30
CA LEU A 186 5.44 15.85 8.42
C LEU A 186 5.38 17.39 8.39
N ARG A 187 4.53 17.97 7.54
CA ARG A 187 4.31 19.42 7.46
C ARG A 187 3.70 20.00 8.74
N LYS A 188 2.72 19.31 9.33
CA LYS A 188 1.98 19.78 10.52
C LYS A 188 2.64 19.41 11.85
N CYS A 189 3.54 18.42 11.88
CA CYS A 189 4.22 17.93 13.07
C CYS A 189 5.74 17.68 12.83
N PRO A 190 6.50 18.66 12.30
CA PRO A 190 7.87 18.43 11.81
C PRO A 190 8.87 18.06 12.91
N GLU A 191 8.63 18.51 14.15
CA GLU A 191 9.52 18.31 15.30
C GLU A 191 9.48 16.87 15.83
N LYS A 192 8.35 16.17 15.69
CA LYS A 192 8.21 14.78 16.14
C LYS A 192 8.70 13.78 15.10
N VAL A 193 8.68 14.16 13.82
CA VAL A 193 8.94 13.25 12.69
C VAL A 193 10.42 13.27 12.31
N LEU A 194 11.07 12.13 12.52
CA LEU A 194 12.47 11.90 12.19
C LEU A 194 12.67 11.54 10.72
N TYR A 195 11.77 10.72 10.17
CA TYR A 195 11.88 10.17 8.82
C TYR A 195 10.50 9.82 8.27
N CYS A 196 10.30 9.97 6.97
CA CYS A 196 9.05 9.68 6.28
C CYS A 196 9.33 8.84 5.03
N ILE A 197 8.73 7.65 4.99
CA ILE A 197 8.92 6.65 3.93
C ILE A 197 7.58 6.47 3.19
N GLY A 198 7.53 6.85 1.92
CA GLY A 198 6.37 6.59 1.05
C GLY A 198 6.56 5.31 0.24
N LEU A 199 5.62 4.39 0.34
CA LEU A 199 5.60 3.10 -0.35
C LEU A 199 4.57 3.17 -1.46
N TYR A 200 5.01 2.90 -2.70
CA TYR A 200 4.18 2.98 -3.90
C TYR A 200 3.36 4.28 -3.93
N PRO A 201 4.03 5.45 -3.87
CA PRO A 201 3.42 6.68 -3.41
C PRO A 201 2.43 7.25 -4.43
N PHE A 202 1.25 7.69 -3.97
CA PHE A 202 0.30 8.45 -4.78
C PHE A 202 0.35 9.93 -4.38
N LEU A 203 1.09 10.73 -5.14
CA LEU A 203 1.34 12.16 -4.84
C LEU A 203 0.88 13.12 -5.94
N THR A 204 0.57 12.61 -7.13
CA THR A 204 0.06 13.39 -8.26
C THR A 204 -0.68 12.46 -9.22
N LEU A 205 -1.52 13.02 -10.08
CA LEU A 205 -2.27 12.23 -11.06
C LEU A 205 -1.40 11.73 -12.20
N ASN A 206 -1.60 10.48 -12.56
CA ASN A 206 -1.09 9.92 -13.80
C ASN A 206 -2.10 10.16 -14.92
N GLN A 207 -1.92 11.27 -15.66
CA GLN A 207 -2.82 11.65 -16.75
C GLN A 207 -2.93 10.59 -17.87
N GLN A 208 -1.95 9.70 -17.98
CA GLN A 208 -1.94 8.61 -18.97
C GLN A 208 -2.66 7.35 -18.47
N SER A 209 -3.03 7.29 -17.19
CA SER A 209 -3.69 6.12 -16.60
C SER A 209 -5.18 6.10 -16.91
N THR A 210 -5.59 5.19 -17.81
CA THR A 210 -7.01 4.90 -18.05
C THR A 210 -7.71 4.39 -16.80
N LYS A 211 -7.01 3.62 -15.94
CA LYS A 211 -7.53 3.16 -14.65
C LYS A 211 -7.88 4.33 -13.73
N GLN A 212 -6.96 5.28 -13.54
CA GLN A 212 -7.25 6.48 -12.74
C GLN A 212 -8.42 7.28 -13.32
N SER A 213 -8.47 7.45 -14.65
CA SER A 213 -9.58 8.15 -15.30
C SER A 213 -10.94 7.48 -15.04
N LEU A 214 -11.01 6.15 -15.13
CA LEU A 214 -12.23 5.38 -14.88
C LEU A 214 -12.67 5.48 -13.41
N ILE A 215 -11.73 5.28 -12.48
CA ILE A 215 -12.00 5.38 -11.02
C ILE A 215 -12.43 6.82 -10.68
N GLY A 216 -11.74 7.83 -11.21
CA GLY A 216 -12.07 9.24 -10.99
C GLY A 216 -13.48 9.59 -11.47
N LYS A 217 -13.90 9.11 -12.65
CA LYS A 217 -15.27 9.31 -13.15
C LYS A 217 -16.32 8.60 -12.28
N LEU A 218 -16.04 7.38 -11.85
CA LEU A 218 -16.92 6.63 -10.94
C LEU A 218 -17.06 7.36 -9.60
N ALA A 219 -15.95 7.79 -9.02
CA ALA A 219 -15.86 8.45 -7.73
C ALA A 219 -16.53 9.84 -7.75
N ALA A 220 -16.36 10.60 -8.84
CA ALA A 220 -16.96 11.93 -9.01
C ALA A 220 -18.49 11.91 -9.15
N SER A 221 -19.07 10.79 -9.60
CA SER A 221 -20.53 10.64 -9.72
C SER A 221 -21.13 10.04 -8.46
N SER A 222 -21.92 10.82 -7.73
CA SER A 222 -22.61 10.37 -6.51
C SER A 222 -23.50 9.15 -6.76
N LEU A 223 -24.25 9.14 -7.86
CA LEU A 223 -25.12 8.03 -8.25
C LEU A 223 -24.34 6.77 -8.60
N LEU A 224 -23.31 6.87 -9.46
CA LEU A 224 -22.52 5.70 -9.85
C LEU A 224 -21.75 5.14 -8.66
N SER A 225 -21.17 6.00 -7.83
CA SER A 225 -20.46 5.61 -6.62
C SER A 225 -21.38 4.92 -5.61
N ALA A 226 -22.59 5.45 -5.38
CA ALA A 226 -23.57 4.81 -4.51
C ALA A 226 -24.05 3.46 -5.06
N THR A 227 -24.31 3.39 -6.37
CA THR A 227 -24.72 2.15 -7.05
C THR A 227 -23.62 1.10 -6.96
N ALA A 228 -22.38 1.46 -7.27
CA ALA A 228 -21.22 0.57 -7.15
C ALA A 228 -21.04 0.06 -5.70
N SER A 229 -21.17 0.95 -4.72
CA SER A 229 -21.09 0.58 -3.29
C SER A 229 -22.20 -0.38 -2.90
N PHE A 230 -23.42 -0.17 -3.40
CA PHE A 230 -24.56 -1.08 -3.18
C PHE A 230 -24.32 -2.45 -3.82
N LEU A 231 -23.80 -2.50 -5.05
CA LEU A 231 -23.46 -3.76 -5.72
C LEU A 231 -22.41 -4.54 -4.93
N VAL A 232 -21.35 -3.87 -4.46
CA VAL A 232 -20.35 -4.51 -3.59
C VAL A 232 -20.99 -4.97 -2.27
N ALA A 233 -21.85 -4.15 -1.66
CA ALA A 233 -22.54 -4.50 -0.43
C ALA A 233 -23.52 -5.68 -0.57
N SER A 234 -24.10 -5.87 -1.76
CA SER A 234 -24.97 -7.02 -2.04
C SER A 234 -24.21 -8.35 -1.95
N LEU A 235 -22.89 -8.34 -2.17
CA LEU A 235 -22.03 -9.50 -1.90
C LEU A 235 -22.01 -9.86 -0.41
N GLY A 236 -22.41 -8.94 0.48
CA GLY A 236 -22.68 -9.17 1.91
C GLY A 236 -23.67 -10.31 2.19
N LEU A 237 -24.56 -10.62 1.24
CA LEU A 237 -25.52 -11.73 1.35
C LEU A 237 -24.86 -13.12 1.28
N LEU A 238 -23.63 -13.20 0.77
CA LEU A 238 -22.86 -14.44 0.73
C LEU A 238 -22.40 -14.84 2.14
N SER A 239 -22.45 -16.13 2.45
CA SER A 239 -21.80 -16.67 3.65
C SER A 239 -20.29 -16.38 3.61
N MET A 240 -19.64 -16.28 4.77
CA MET A 240 -18.21 -15.99 4.84
C MET A 240 -17.37 -16.99 4.03
N SER A 241 -17.72 -18.28 4.06
CA SER A 241 -17.03 -19.30 3.27
C SER A 241 -17.20 -19.09 1.77
N ALA A 242 -18.39 -18.68 1.31
CA ALA A 242 -18.64 -18.39 -0.10
C ALA A 242 -17.92 -17.10 -0.56
N ALA A 243 -17.96 -16.05 0.27
CA ALA A 243 -17.26 -14.81 0.00
C ALA A 243 -15.74 -15.03 -0.11
N ARG A 244 -15.15 -15.79 0.82
CA ARG A 244 -13.72 -16.12 0.79
C ARG A 244 -13.34 -16.88 -0.48
N ARG A 245 -14.12 -17.89 -0.87
CA ARG A 245 -13.89 -18.62 -2.13
C ARG A 245 -13.97 -17.70 -3.35
N LEU A 246 -14.96 -16.81 -3.40
CA LEU A 246 -15.11 -15.85 -4.49
C LEU A 246 -13.91 -14.90 -4.57
N VAL A 247 -13.48 -14.35 -3.44
CA VAL A 247 -12.32 -13.46 -3.35
C VAL A 247 -11.05 -14.18 -3.78
N SER A 248 -10.77 -15.38 -3.25
CA SER A 248 -9.58 -16.16 -3.63
C SER A 248 -9.58 -16.56 -5.10
N TYR A 249 -10.74 -16.87 -5.68
CA TYR A 249 -10.85 -17.19 -7.10
C TYR A 249 -10.66 -15.95 -8.00
N SER A 250 -11.23 -14.81 -7.62
CA SER A 250 -11.23 -13.59 -8.45
C SER A 250 -9.94 -12.77 -8.34
N LEU A 251 -9.37 -12.65 -7.14
CA LEU A 251 -8.18 -11.83 -6.86
C LEU A 251 -6.87 -12.63 -6.88
N GLY A 252 -6.97 -13.97 -6.97
CA GLY A 252 -5.86 -14.90 -7.16
C GLY A 252 -5.49 -15.66 -5.88
N ALA A 253 -5.00 -16.89 -6.06
CA ALA A 253 -4.58 -17.78 -4.98
C ALA A 253 -3.36 -17.29 -4.18
N SER A 254 -2.70 -16.21 -4.62
CA SER A 254 -1.51 -15.64 -3.98
C SER A 254 -1.82 -14.69 -2.83
N TRP A 255 -3.09 -14.30 -2.63
CA TRP A 255 -3.46 -13.42 -1.52
C TRP A 255 -3.31 -14.13 -0.18
N SER A 256 -2.81 -13.42 0.83
CA SER A 256 -2.72 -13.93 2.19
C SER A 256 -4.10 -14.11 2.82
N ASP A 257 -4.18 -14.96 3.85
CA ASP A 257 -5.43 -15.20 4.58
C ASP A 257 -6.00 -13.91 5.18
N THR A 258 -5.10 -13.08 5.73
CA THR A 258 -5.40 -11.77 6.34
C THR A 258 -5.99 -10.81 5.31
N ALA A 259 -5.43 -10.73 4.10
CA ALA A 259 -5.94 -9.89 3.03
C ALA A 259 -7.31 -10.36 2.50
N VAL A 260 -7.49 -11.66 2.32
CA VAL A 260 -8.79 -12.25 1.95
C VAL A 260 -9.83 -11.96 3.02
N GLN A 261 -9.48 -12.12 4.29
CA GLN A 261 -10.36 -11.85 5.42
C GLN A 261 -10.73 -10.37 5.49
N ALA A 262 -9.75 -9.45 5.40
CA ALA A 262 -9.96 -8.00 5.40
C ALA A 262 -10.94 -7.57 4.30
N THR A 263 -10.78 -8.12 3.09
CA THR A 263 -11.70 -7.89 1.97
C THR A 263 -13.11 -8.34 2.28
N CYS A 264 -13.25 -9.54 2.87
CA CYS A 264 -14.55 -10.12 3.16
C CYS A 264 -15.30 -9.40 4.29
N THR A 265 -14.59 -8.83 5.26
CA THR A 265 -15.19 -8.22 6.46
C THR A 265 -15.41 -6.71 6.32
N HIS A 266 -14.51 -5.99 5.63
CA HIS A 266 -14.54 -4.53 5.53
C HIS A 266 -15.07 -4.06 4.17
N LEU A 267 -14.48 -4.54 3.07
CA LEU A 267 -14.76 -3.97 1.75
C LEU A 267 -16.14 -4.33 1.20
N ARG A 268 -16.78 -5.37 1.76
CA ARG A 268 -18.18 -5.74 1.50
C ARG A 268 -19.18 -4.84 2.22
N GLN A 269 -18.75 -3.89 3.06
CA GLN A 269 -19.66 -2.98 3.74
C GLN A 269 -19.99 -1.78 2.85
N TYR A 270 -21.27 -1.42 2.78
CA TYR A 270 -21.72 -0.27 2.00
C TYR A 270 -21.04 1.03 2.44
N HIS A 271 -21.04 1.33 3.74
CA HIS A 271 -20.45 2.55 4.28
C HIS A 271 -18.93 2.65 4.00
N THR A 272 -18.22 1.53 4.05
CA THR A 272 -16.79 1.45 3.71
C THR A 272 -16.56 1.76 2.24
N MET A 273 -17.26 1.09 1.32
CA MET A 273 -17.06 1.34 -0.11
C MET A 273 -17.49 2.76 -0.52
N ARG A 274 -18.52 3.31 0.13
CA ARG A 274 -18.91 4.71 -0.02
C ARG A 274 -17.80 5.66 0.40
N ASN A 275 -17.14 5.41 1.53
CA ASN A 275 -16.01 6.21 1.99
C ASN A 275 -14.77 6.04 1.11
N VAL A 276 -14.45 4.82 0.67
CA VAL A 276 -13.35 4.56 -0.28
C VAL A 276 -13.51 5.40 -1.55
N LEU A 277 -14.70 5.39 -2.15
CA LEU A 277 -14.96 6.15 -3.37
C LEU A 277 -15.08 7.66 -3.12
N TYR A 278 -15.64 8.09 -1.99
CA TYR A 278 -15.70 9.50 -1.65
C TYR A 278 -14.31 10.09 -1.37
N MET A 279 -13.48 9.37 -0.61
CA MET A 279 -12.10 9.71 -0.37
C MET A 279 -11.33 9.76 -1.69
N ALA A 280 -11.44 8.75 -2.55
CA ALA A 280 -10.82 8.74 -3.88
C ALA A 280 -11.21 9.97 -4.72
N MET A 281 -12.48 10.37 -4.71
CA MET A 281 -12.92 11.59 -5.40
C MET A 281 -12.19 12.83 -4.88
N THR A 282 -12.01 12.97 -3.57
CA THR A 282 -11.26 14.09 -2.98
C THR A 282 -9.76 14.00 -3.21
N GLU A 283 -9.19 12.79 -3.25
CA GLU A 283 -7.79 12.55 -3.66
C GLU A 283 -7.54 13.04 -5.08
N PHE A 284 -8.42 12.68 -6.02
CA PHE A 284 -8.28 13.12 -7.42
C PHE A 284 -8.38 14.64 -7.59
N ARG A 285 -9.14 15.33 -6.73
CA ARG A 285 -9.23 16.80 -6.75
C ARG A 285 -7.97 17.45 -6.20
N GLU A 286 -7.47 16.94 -5.08
CA GLU A 286 -6.29 17.49 -4.41
C GLU A 286 -5.02 17.25 -5.24
N LEU A 287 -4.80 16.00 -5.67
CA LEU A 287 -3.58 15.58 -6.38
C LEU A 287 -3.54 16.00 -7.86
N ALA A 288 -4.55 16.72 -8.33
CA ALA A 288 -4.52 17.40 -9.62
C ALA A 288 -3.56 18.60 -9.62
N ALA A 289 -3.26 19.15 -8.44
CA ALA A 289 -2.21 20.15 -8.27
C ALA A 289 -0.82 19.50 -8.41
N GLU A 290 0.18 20.32 -8.76
CA GLU A 290 1.57 19.87 -8.76
C GLU A 290 2.05 19.57 -7.33
N PRO A 291 2.94 18.58 -7.14
CA PRO A 291 3.61 18.38 -5.88
C PRO A 291 4.33 19.64 -5.40
N ASP A 292 4.31 19.89 -4.10
CA ASP A 292 5.05 20.98 -3.47
C ASP A 292 6.56 20.66 -3.47
N TRP A 293 7.21 21.02 -4.58
CA TRP A 293 8.62 20.75 -4.81
C TRP A 293 9.55 21.51 -3.86
N GLU A 294 9.11 22.65 -3.31
CA GLU A 294 9.86 23.40 -2.32
C GLU A 294 9.91 22.61 -1.01
N PHE A 295 8.75 22.21 -0.50
CA PHE A 295 8.65 21.37 0.69
C PHE A 295 9.45 20.07 0.56
N MET A 296 9.35 19.38 -0.58
CA MET A 296 10.09 18.14 -0.81
C MET A 296 11.61 18.37 -0.78
N ARG A 297 12.10 19.47 -1.34
CA ARG A 297 13.52 19.80 -1.39
C ARG A 297 14.06 20.25 -0.03
N GLU A 298 13.30 21.02 0.72
CA GLU A 298 13.65 21.41 2.10
C GLU A 298 13.73 20.19 3.03
N ASN A 299 12.85 19.21 2.82
CA ASN A 299 12.75 18.02 3.66
C ASN A 299 13.45 16.78 3.08
N GLN A 300 14.15 16.88 1.95
CA GLN A 300 14.67 15.74 1.17
C GLN A 300 15.48 14.73 2.01
N SER A 301 16.26 15.21 2.99
CA SER A 301 17.03 14.32 3.89
C SER A 301 16.16 13.49 4.85
N LYS A 302 14.90 13.89 5.08
CA LYS A 302 13.91 13.18 5.87
C LYS A 302 13.01 12.28 5.02
N LEU A 303 13.15 12.27 3.69
CA LEU A 303 12.24 11.57 2.78
C LEU A 303 12.88 10.33 2.16
N ALA A 304 12.07 9.28 2.03
CA ALA A 304 12.36 8.11 1.22
C ALA A 304 11.13 7.70 0.42
N PHE A 305 11.32 7.19 -0.80
CA PHE A 305 10.25 6.61 -1.60
C PHE A 305 10.66 5.29 -2.25
N LEU A 306 9.79 4.30 -2.15
CA LEU A 306 9.86 3.04 -2.89
C LEU A 306 8.80 3.06 -4.00
N PHE A 307 9.23 2.97 -5.25
CA PHE A 307 8.37 2.93 -6.43
C PHE A 307 8.22 1.51 -6.97
N GLY A 308 7.04 1.18 -7.51
CA GLY A 308 6.82 -0.05 -8.27
C GLY A 308 7.08 0.15 -9.75
N ILE A 309 7.49 -0.92 -10.44
CA ILE A 309 7.49 -0.94 -11.91
C ILE A 309 6.04 -0.99 -12.40
N ASP A 310 5.72 -0.19 -13.42
CA ASP A 310 4.37 -0.07 -14.01
C ASP A 310 3.26 0.30 -13.00
N ASP A 311 3.62 0.94 -11.88
CA ASP A 311 2.64 1.44 -10.92
C ASP A 311 1.98 2.71 -11.45
N HIS A 312 0.68 2.63 -11.73
CA HIS A 312 -0.05 3.80 -12.22
C HIS A 312 -0.34 4.84 -11.13
N TRP A 313 -0.29 4.47 -9.85
CA TRP A 313 -0.48 5.38 -8.72
C TRP A 313 0.79 6.17 -8.41
N GLY A 314 1.94 5.50 -8.44
CA GLY A 314 3.28 6.10 -8.35
C GLY A 314 4.08 5.85 -9.64
N PRO A 315 3.79 6.56 -10.74
CA PRO A 315 4.48 6.32 -12.01
C PRO A 315 5.96 6.73 -11.95
N LEU A 316 6.81 6.03 -12.71
CA LEU A 316 8.26 6.30 -12.72
C LEU A 316 8.63 7.72 -13.20
N HIS A 317 7.76 8.43 -13.94
CA HIS A 317 8.01 9.84 -14.23
C HIS A 317 8.08 10.69 -12.94
N LEU A 318 7.27 10.37 -11.93
CA LEU A 318 7.32 11.05 -10.63
C LEU A 318 8.63 10.73 -9.91
N PHE A 319 9.12 9.49 -9.99
CA PHE A 319 10.46 9.13 -9.51
C PHE A 319 11.54 10.01 -10.16
N GLU A 320 11.50 10.17 -11.49
CA GLU A 320 12.45 10.99 -12.22
C GLU A 320 12.36 12.47 -11.82
N GLU A 321 11.15 13.01 -11.64
CA GLU A 321 10.95 14.38 -11.19
C GLU A 321 11.50 14.63 -9.79
N ILE A 322 11.23 13.71 -8.84
CA ILE A 322 11.78 13.81 -7.49
C ILE A 322 13.31 13.75 -7.53
N SER A 323 13.89 12.87 -8.36
CA SER A 323 15.35 12.76 -8.49
C SER A 323 16.00 14.05 -8.98
N LYS A 324 15.29 14.84 -9.81
CA LYS A 324 15.75 16.12 -10.35
C LYS A 324 15.50 17.28 -9.38
N LYS A 325 14.32 17.32 -8.76
CA LYS A 325 13.87 18.47 -7.97
C LYS A 325 14.23 18.37 -6.48
N ALA A 326 14.42 17.18 -5.94
CA ALA A 326 14.80 16.92 -4.54
C ALA A 326 15.85 15.78 -4.47
N PRO A 327 17.06 16.00 -5.02
CA PRO A 327 18.08 14.96 -5.25
C PRO A 327 18.62 14.29 -3.97
N GLY A 328 18.44 14.91 -2.81
CA GLY A 328 18.79 14.32 -1.51
C GLY A 328 17.77 13.34 -0.95
N THR A 329 16.66 13.10 -1.67
CA THR A 329 15.63 12.13 -1.29
C THR A 329 16.12 10.71 -1.57
N SER A 330 15.94 9.80 -0.62
CA SER A 330 16.29 8.39 -0.83
C SER A 330 15.26 7.71 -1.74
N LEU A 331 15.61 7.45 -2.99
CA LEU A 331 14.72 6.84 -3.97
C LEU A 331 15.10 5.38 -4.25
N SER A 332 14.11 4.51 -4.38
CA SER A 332 14.30 3.10 -4.71
C SER A 332 13.18 2.60 -5.61
N ILE A 333 13.48 1.57 -6.41
CA ILE A 333 12.52 0.89 -7.29
C ILE A 333 12.47 -0.57 -6.85
N GLU A 334 11.26 -1.10 -6.73
CA GLU A 334 11.00 -2.51 -6.44
C GLU A 334 11.57 -3.41 -7.54
N SER A 335 12.15 -4.56 -7.18
CA SER A 335 12.94 -5.39 -8.10
C SER A 335 12.61 -6.89 -8.09
N GLU A 336 11.71 -7.35 -7.23
CA GLU A 336 11.30 -8.75 -7.09
C GLU A 336 9.87 -9.03 -7.63
N GLY A 337 9.22 -8.03 -8.22
CA GLY A 337 7.90 -8.16 -8.85
C GLY A 337 6.74 -7.98 -7.88
N HIS A 338 6.96 -7.35 -6.72
CA HIS A 338 5.89 -6.95 -5.81
C HIS A 338 5.22 -5.67 -6.29
N THR A 339 3.90 -5.69 -6.44
CA THR A 339 3.12 -4.56 -6.96
C THR A 339 2.61 -3.62 -5.87
N HIS A 340 1.90 -2.56 -6.30
CA HIS A 340 1.17 -1.63 -5.43
C HIS A 340 0.41 -2.34 -4.29
N GLY A 341 -0.26 -3.46 -4.59
CA GLY A 341 -0.93 -4.28 -3.58
C GLY A 341 0.00 -5.21 -2.79
N PHE A 342 1.24 -4.81 -2.46
CA PHE A 342 2.24 -5.69 -1.82
C PHE A 342 1.71 -6.33 -0.54
N CYS A 343 0.91 -5.57 0.23
CA CYS A 343 0.30 -5.99 1.49
C CYS A 343 -0.71 -7.13 1.34
N CYS A 344 -1.23 -7.35 0.12
CA CYS A 344 -2.15 -8.45 -0.14
C CYS A 344 -1.47 -9.82 -0.18
N THR A 345 -0.12 -9.88 -0.21
CA THR A 345 0.63 -11.14 -0.25
C THR A 345 1.64 -11.20 0.89
N VAL A 346 1.91 -12.40 1.41
CA VAL A 346 2.94 -12.59 2.44
C VAL A 346 4.32 -12.20 1.90
N ALA A 347 4.67 -12.64 0.69
CA ALA A 347 5.97 -12.36 0.08
C ALA A 347 6.22 -10.85 -0.09
N GLY A 348 5.26 -10.11 -0.67
CA GLY A 348 5.38 -8.66 -0.83
C GLY A 348 5.43 -7.93 0.51
N SER A 349 4.64 -8.37 1.50
CA SER A 349 4.66 -7.82 2.85
C SER A 349 6.03 -7.97 3.53
N VAL A 350 6.63 -9.16 3.47
CA VAL A 350 7.95 -9.44 4.05
C VAL A 350 9.04 -8.63 3.35
N TRP A 351 9.04 -8.60 2.02
CA TRP A 351 10.06 -7.89 1.24
C TRP A 351 10.03 -6.38 1.51
N VAL A 352 8.86 -5.76 1.45
CA VAL A 352 8.72 -4.32 1.70
C VAL A 352 9.04 -3.99 3.16
N ALA A 353 8.69 -4.85 4.11
CA ALA A 353 9.09 -4.69 5.51
C ALA A 353 10.61 -4.70 5.69
N GLN A 354 11.31 -5.61 5.04
CA GLN A 354 12.78 -5.67 5.06
C GLN A 354 13.41 -4.41 4.45
N HIS A 355 12.85 -3.94 3.32
CA HIS A 355 13.29 -2.69 2.68
C HIS A 355 13.13 -1.49 3.62
N VAL A 356 11.95 -1.33 4.24
CA VAL A 356 11.67 -0.26 5.20
C VAL A 356 12.63 -0.33 6.40
N ALA A 357 12.83 -1.52 6.98
CA ALA A 357 13.75 -1.70 8.09
C ALA A 357 15.19 -1.31 7.73
N THR A 358 15.63 -1.64 6.50
CA THR A 358 16.95 -1.29 5.98
C THR A 358 17.12 0.22 5.84
N LEU A 359 16.11 0.93 5.30
CA LEU A 359 16.11 2.38 5.22
C LEU A 359 16.21 3.03 6.61
N ILE A 360 15.40 2.55 7.56
CA ILE A 360 15.40 3.05 8.94
C ILE A 360 16.76 2.84 9.60
N LYS A 361 17.31 1.62 9.55
CA LYS A 361 18.62 1.29 10.13
C LYS A 361 19.75 2.13 9.53
N THR A 362 19.76 2.29 8.20
CA THR A 362 20.73 3.14 7.49
C THR A 362 20.63 4.59 7.96
N ARG A 363 19.43 5.15 8.04
CA ARG A 363 19.20 6.54 8.47
C ARG A 363 19.64 6.78 9.92
N LEU A 364 19.36 5.84 10.82
CA LEU A 364 19.74 5.95 12.22
C LEU A 364 21.25 5.83 12.43
N ASN A 365 21.94 5.02 11.62
CA ASN A 365 23.39 4.92 11.67
C ASN A 365 24.08 6.20 11.17
N GLN A 366 23.54 6.83 10.12
CA GLN A 366 24.05 8.12 9.62
C GLN A 366 23.95 9.27 10.62
N LYS A 367 23.00 9.22 11.56
CA LYS A 367 22.84 10.25 12.61
C LYS A 367 23.71 10.05 13.85
N ARG A 368 24.32 8.87 14.01
CA ARG A 368 25.21 8.57 15.14
C ARG A 368 26.66 8.98 14.88
N LEU A 369 26.99 9.22 13.62
CA LEU A 369 28.20 9.87 13.15
C LEU A 369 27.95 11.38 13.06
#